data_AF-A0A838BRF2-F1
#
_entry.id   AF-A0A838BRF2-F1
#
_cell.length_a   1.000
_cell.length_b   1.000
_cell.length_c   1.000
_cell.angle_alpha   90.00
_cell.angle_beta   90.00
_cell.angle_gamma   90.00
#
_symmetry.space_group_name_H-M   'P 1'
#
loop_
_entity.id
_entity.type
_entity.pdbx_description
1 polymer ?
#
loop_
_entity_poly.entity_id
_entity_poly.type
_entity_poly.pdbx_seq_one_letter_code
_entity_poly.pdbx_strand_id
1 'polypeptide(L)' 'MTPNQVELVAQAFYASEHSDDWDDAPEVVQEEFRDLARVAISLLHQQTSRLPPSLTVAKEAGDGRRIEISGRC' A
#
# COMPACT_ATOMS: atom_id res chain seq x y z
N MET A 1 -0.30 -8.22 12.63
CA MET A 1 -1.14 -7.22 11.95
C MET A 1 -1.40 -6.09 12.95
N THR A 2 -1.06 -4.84 12.63
CA THR A 2 -1.37 -3.72 13.53
C THR A 2 -2.78 -3.21 13.24
N PRO A 3 -3.54 -2.76 14.26
CA PRO A 3 -4.90 -2.25 14.06
C PRO A 3 -4.95 -1.11 13.03
N ASN A 4 -3.93 -0.25 13.02
CA ASN A 4 -3.76 0.86 12.08
C ASN A 4 -3.71 0.42 10.59
N GLN A 5 -3.14 -0.76 10.28
CA GLN A 5 -3.12 -1.25 8.90
C GLN A 5 -4.50 -1.72 8.43
N VAL A 6 -5.30 -2.27 9.33
CA VAL A 6 -6.68 -2.68 9.02
C VAL A 6 -7.50 -1.47 8.62
N GLU A 7 -7.43 -0.40 9.43
CA GLU A 7 -8.19 0.83 9.20
C GLU A 7 -7.82 1.52 7.89
N LEU A 8 -6.53 1.65 7.57
CA LEU A 8 -6.10 2.28 6.33
C LEU A 8 -6.58 1.50 5.09
N VAL A 9 -6.55 0.17 5.13
CA VAL A 9 -7.03 -0.64 4.00
C VAL A 9 -8.55 -0.63 3.91
N ALA A 10 -9.25 -0.65 5.05
CA ALA A 10 -10.70 -0.54 5.11
C ALA A 10 -11.18 0.80 4.52
N GLN A 11 -10.54 1.91 4.92
CA GLN A 11 -10.78 3.25 4.37
C GLN A 11 -10.53 3.31 2.88
N ALA A 12 -9.43 2.73 2.40
CA ALA A 12 -9.10 2.72 0.98
C ALA A 12 -10.13 1.92 0.16
N PHE A 13 -10.63 0.80 0.69
CA PHE A 13 -11.69 0.02 0.05
C PHE A 13 -13.01 0.80 0.04
N TYR A 14 -13.40 1.37 1.18
CA TYR A 14 -14.61 2.16 1.29
C TYR A 14 -14.62 3.33 0.31
N ALA A 15 -13.54 4.12 0.26
CA ALA A 15 -13.39 5.27 -0.64
C ALA A 15 -13.35 4.90 -2.13
N SER A 16 -13.12 3.62 -2.47
CA SER A 16 -13.18 3.15 -3.86
C SER A 16 -14.60 2.90 -4.35
N GLU A 17 -15.53 2.65 -3.42
CA GLU A 17 -16.93 2.33 -3.71
C GLU A 17 -17.90 3.45 -3.31
N HIS A 18 -17.50 4.27 -2.33
CA HIS A 18 -18.32 5.31 -1.73
C HIS A 18 -17.65 6.68 -1.90
N SER A 19 -18.46 7.71 -2.11
CA SER A 19 -17.99 9.09 -2.17
C SER A 19 -18.14 9.84 -0.84
N ASP A 20 -18.82 9.20 0.12
CA ASP A 20 -19.04 9.73 1.46
C ASP A 20 -17.78 9.59 2.33
N ASP A 21 -17.75 10.35 3.42
CA ASP A 21 -16.63 10.27 4.37
C ASP A 21 -16.68 8.96 5.15
N TRP A 22 -15.50 8.38 5.40
CA TRP A 22 -15.38 7.14 6.17
C TRP A 22 -15.89 7.29 7.60
N ASP A 23 -15.66 8.45 8.23
CA ASP A 23 -16.08 8.70 9.61
C ASP A 23 -17.60 8.85 9.74
N ASP A 24 -18.29 9.18 8.63
CA ASP A 24 -19.76 9.26 8.55
C ASP A 24 -20.42 7.91 8.22
N ALA A 25 -19.64 6.91 7.82
CA ALA A 25 -20.17 5.59 7.50
C ALA A 25 -20.76 4.92 8.76
N PRO A 26 -21.91 4.21 8.65
CA PRO A 26 -22.47 3.46 9.77
C PRO A 26 -21.45 2.46 10.35
N GLU A 27 -21.44 2.28 11.67
CA GLU A 27 -20.47 1.39 12.34
C GLU A 27 -20.47 -0.04 11.77
N VAL A 28 -21.66 -0.56 11.41
CA VAL A 28 -21.80 -1.87 10.75
C VAL A 28 -21.05 -1.93 9.42
N VAL A 29 -21.14 -0.87 8.60
CA VAL A 29 -20.42 -0.78 7.33
C VAL A 29 -18.92 -0.68 7.59
N GLN A 30 -18.51 0.15 8.56
CA GLN A 30 -17.10 0.24 8.93
C GLN A 30 -16.53 -1.11 9.39
N GLU A 31 -17.29 -1.90 10.15
CA GLU A 31 -16.90 -3.25 10.57
C GLU A 31 -16.76 -4.20 9.37
N GLU A 32 -17.71 -4.20 8.44
CA GLU A 32 -17.64 -5.01 7.21
C GLU A 32 -16.37 -4.71 6.40
N PHE A 33 -16.04 -3.44 6.19
CA PHE A 33 -14.83 -3.04 5.46
C PHE A 33 -13.54 -3.38 6.24
N ARG A 34 -13.56 -3.32 7.58
CA ARG A 34 -12.43 -3.80 8.41
C ARG A 34 -12.23 -5.30 8.27
N ASP A 35 -13.30 -6.10 8.16
CA ASP A 35 -13.19 -7.53 7.92
C ASP A 35 -12.63 -7.85 6.54
N LEU A 36 -13.08 -7.14 5.50
CA LEU A 36 -12.51 -7.24 4.16
C LEU A 36 -11.01 -6.89 4.16
N ALA A 37 -10.61 -5.84 4.88
CA ALA A 37 -9.21 -5.47 5.04
C ALA A 37 -8.39 -6.57 5.74
N ARG A 38 -8.92 -7.20 6.80
CA ARG A 38 -8.27 -8.34 7.48
C ARG A 38 -8.05 -9.52 6.54
N VAL A 39 -9.06 -9.85 5.73
CA VAL A 39 -8.96 -10.93 4.74
C VAL A 39 -7.91 -10.59 3.68
N ALA A 40 -7.96 -9.40 3.10
CA ALA A 40 -7.03 -8.97 2.06
C ALA A 40 -5.57 -9.01 2.53
N ILE A 41 -5.28 -8.44 3.71
CA ILE A 41 -3.93 -8.46 4.30
C ILE A 41 -3.47 -9.88 4.60
N SER A 42 -4.38 -10.74 5.09
CA SER A 42 -4.07 -12.15 5.35
C SER A 42 -3.75 -12.92 4.07
N LEU A 43 -4.45 -12.63 2.97
CA LEU A 43 -4.16 -13.22 1.65
C LEU A 43 -2.81 -12.73 1.12
N LEU A 44 -2.52 -11.43 1.21
CA LEU A 44 -1.25 -10.86 0.79
C LEU A 44 -0.07 -11.47 1.56
N HIS A 45 -0.18 -11.64 2.88
CA HIS A 45 0.86 -12.31 3.66
C HIS A 45 1.10 -13.76 3.24
N GLN A 46 0.03 -14.50 2.90
CA GLN A 46 0.15 -15.87 2.41
C GLN A 46 0.79 -15.94 1.02
N GLN A 47 0.59 -14.92 0.18
CA GLN A 47 1.22 -14.84 -1.15
C GLN A 47 2.69 -14.43 -1.04
N THR A 48 3.02 -13.45 -0.21
CA THR A 48 4.40 -13.01 0.00
C THR A 48 5.26 -14.07 0.66
N SER A 49 4.71 -14.91 1.55
CA SER A 49 5.44 -16.05 2.11
C SER A 49 5.73 -17.17 1.10
N ARG A 50 5.04 -17.17 -0.06
CA ARG A 50 5.19 -18.18 -1.13
C ARG A 50 6.01 -17.69 -2.32
N LEU A 51 6.42 -16.42 -2.33
CA LEU A 51 7.26 -15.86 -3.38
C LEU A 51 8.73 -16.28 -3.13
N PRO A 52 9.44 -16.87 -4.12
CA PRO A 52 10.86 -17.15 -3.99
C PRO A 52 11.65 -15.84 -3.82
N PRO A 53 12.77 -15.83 -3.07
CA PRO A 53 13.53 -14.62 -2.72
C PRO A 53 14.20 -13.89 -3.90
N SER A 54 13.83 -14.17 -5.15
CA SER A 54 14.49 -13.66 -6.35
C SER A 54 13.93 -12.31 -6.85
N LEU A 55 13.21 -11.57 -6.00
CA LEU A 55 12.73 -10.21 -6.28
C LEU A 55 12.95 -9.30 -5.07
N THR A 56 14.17 -9.33 -4.50
CA THR A 56 14.66 -8.16 -3.77
C THR A 56 14.73 -7.01 -4.77
N VAL A 57 13.87 -6.01 -4.58
CA VAL A 57 13.93 -4.74 -5.30
C VAL A 57 15.37 -4.25 -5.25
N ALA A 58 15.96 -4.00 -6.42
CA ALA A 58 17.23 -3.31 -6.49
C ALA A 58 17.03 -1.96 -5.81
N LYS A 59 17.57 -1.83 -4.60
CA LYS A 59 17.71 -0.57 -3.90
C LYS A 59 18.43 0.37 -4.86
N GLU A 60 17.70 1.31 -5.44
CA GLU A 60 18.27 2.35 -6.30
C GLU A 60 19.36 3.06 -5.50
N ALA A 61 20.60 2.67 -5.81
CA ALA A 61 21.79 3.35 -5.38
C ALA A 61 21.77 4.71 -6.08
N GLY A 62 21.73 5.77 -5.30
CA GLY A 62 21.89 7.12 -5.84
C GLY A 62 23.19 7.21 -6.63
N ASP A 63 23.12 7.85 -7.79
CA ASP A 63 24.28 8.48 -8.42
C ASP A 63 23.82 9.78 -9.05
N GLY A 64 23.80 10.83 -8.23
CA GLY A 64 23.75 12.19 -8.71
C GLY A 64 25.12 12.55 -9.27
N ARG A 65 25.32 12.38 -10.58
CA ARG A 65 26.45 13.00 -11.29
C ARG A 65 25.96 13.84 -12.46
N ARG A 66 25.78 15.12 -12.14
CA ARG A 66 25.70 16.27 -13.04
C ARG A 66 26.86 16.20 -14.06
N ILE A 67 26.54 16.01 -15.33
CA ILE A 67 27.52 16.17 -16.42
C ILE A 67 27.45 17.62 -16.88
N GLU A 68 28.43 18.43 -16.44
CA GLU A 68 28.63 19.78 -16.99
C GLU A 68 29.20 19.65 -18.40
N ILE A 69 28.38 20.01 -19.39
CA ILE A 69 28.81 20.14 -20.78
C ILE A 69 29.37 21.55 -20.92
N SER A 70 30.68 21.73 -20.80
CA SER A 70 31.35 22.98 -21.16
C SER A 70 32.26 22.75 -22.35
N GLY A 71 31.77 23.20 -23.50
CA GLY A 71 32.41 23.09 -24.81
C GLY A 71 33.72 23.85 -24.89
N ARG A 72 34.64 23.30 -25.67
CA ARG A 72 35.92 23.90 -26.04
C ARG A 72 35.87 24.16 -27.55
N CYS A 73 35.78 25.43 -27.94
CA CYS A 73 36.29 25.90 -29.23
C CYS A 73 37.78 26.19 -29.08
#